data_AF-A0ABD7BE53-F1
#
_entry.id   AF-A0ABD7BE53-F1
#
_cell.length_a   1.000
_cell.length_b   1.000
_cell.length_c   1.000
_cell.angle_alpha   90.00
_cell.angle_beta   90.00
_cell.angle_gamma   90.00
#
_symmetry.space_group_name_H-M   'P 1'
#
loop_
_entity.id
_entity.type
_entity.pdbx_description
1 polymer ?
#
loop_
_entity_poly.entity_id
_entity_poly.type
_entity_poly.pdbx_seq_one_letter_code
_entity_poly.pdbx_strand_id
1 'polypeptide(L)'
;MFSMRAVKNLLVLYTGGTIGMLETPEGLAPAGGFEARMREHFAHMADAPRLQWTLQELNPLLDSANMQQHNWLAMRDAIVEAVEVAGHDGVLVLHGTDSMAYSAAALSFLLLGLPVPVLLTGSMLPAGATDSDAWANLCGALQQFESGLEDGVQLYFHGQLLHGCRASKLRSEAFDAFAALPRHRDGERAHVIPAELGYKHPRQPVNLAIVPVFPGLQAAHLQALIDSGVQGLLLECYGSGTGPSDDQALLSVLSAARQRGVMLAAISQCPEGSVVFDTYAAGNRLRGAGLVSGGGMTREAALGKMVALLGAGLDVDTAEQWFALDLCGERA
;
A
#
# COMPACT_ATOMS: atom_id res chain seq x y z
N MET A 1 -20.67 6.39 10.80
CA MET A 1 -21.12 7.07 9.57
C MET A 1 -20.01 8.05 9.25
N PHE A 2 -19.14 7.70 8.29
CA PHE A 2 -18.01 8.56 7.91
C PHE A 2 -18.57 9.81 7.23
N SER A 3 -18.10 10.99 7.62
CA SER A 3 -18.57 12.26 7.07
C SER A 3 -17.81 12.54 5.78
N MET A 4 -18.37 12.20 4.62
CA MET A 4 -17.84 12.66 3.34
C MET A 4 -17.88 14.20 3.32
N ARG A 5 -16.71 14.82 3.18
CA ARG A 5 -16.56 16.27 3.18
C ARG A 5 -15.79 16.74 1.96
N ALA A 6 -16.31 17.76 1.29
CA ALA A 6 -15.58 18.43 0.22
C ALA A 6 -14.33 19.12 0.78
N VAL A 7 -13.19 18.84 0.16
CA VAL A 7 -11.88 19.42 0.50
C VAL A 7 -11.78 20.82 -0.08
N LYS A 8 -11.18 21.75 0.68
CA LYS A 8 -11.04 23.15 0.28
C LYS A 8 -9.59 23.57 0.09
N ASN A 9 -8.69 22.99 0.88
CA ASN A 9 -7.26 23.29 0.92
C ASN A 9 -6.47 21.98 0.78
N LEU A 10 -6.09 21.65 -0.46
CA LEU A 10 -5.45 20.40 -0.83
C LEU A 10 -3.93 20.55 -0.91
N LEU A 11 -3.19 19.62 -0.30
CA LEU A 11 -1.79 19.43 -0.66
C LEU A 11 -1.69 18.49 -1.87
N VAL A 12 -0.96 18.90 -2.90
CA VAL A 12 -0.49 18.00 -3.96
C VAL A 12 0.96 17.62 -3.63
N LEU A 13 1.16 16.43 -3.08
CA LEU A 13 2.48 15.87 -2.81
C LEU A 13 2.99 15.15 -4.06
N TYR A 14 3.91 15.78 -4.79
CA TYR A 14 4.52 15.21 -5.99
C TYR A 14 5.74 14.38 -5.61
N THR A 15 5.59 13.05 -5.60
CA THR A 15 6.66 12.13 -5.21
C THR A 15 7.51 11.68 -6.39
N GLY A 16 7.10 12.02 -7.62
CA GLY A 16 7.69 11.56 -8.87
C GLY A 16 6.69 10.75 -9.71
N GLY A 17 7.21 9.80 -10.49
CA GLY A 17 6.40 9.00 -11.42
C GLY A 17 6.21 9.62 -12.80
N THR A 18 5.78 8.77 -13.74
CA THR A 18 5.68 9.07 -15.17
C THR A 18 4.92 10.36 -15.48
N ILE A 19 3.91 10.70 -14.69
CA ILE A 19 3.05 11.87 -14.87
C ILE A 19 3.82 13.18 -15.07
N GLY A 20 4.90 13.38 -14.30
CA GLY A 20 5.75 14.56 -14.39
C GLY A 20 7.10 14.31 -15.06
N MET A 21 7.34 13.12 -15.63
CA MET A 21 8.60 12.84 -16.35
C MET A 21 8.70 13.65 -17.64
N LEU A 22 9.93 13.82 -18.11
CA LEU A 22 10.28 14.38 -19.42
C LEU A 22 11.15 13.38 -20.19
N GLU A 23 11.12 13.48 -21.52
CA GLU A 23 11.96 12.66 -22.40
C GLU A 23 13.42 13.15 -22.34
N THR A 24 14.34 12.21 -22.09
CA THR A 24 15.79 12.41 -22.12
C THR A 24 16.42 11.41 -23.10
N PRO A 25 17.72 11.56 -23.45
CA PRO A 25 18.41 10.60 -24.32
C PRO A 25 18.42 9.14 -23.78
N GLU A 26 18.27 8.97 -22.46
CA GLU A 26 18.27 7.66 -21.77
C GLU A 26 16.86 7.11 -21.53
N GLY A 27 15.82 7.82 -21.96
CA GLY A 27 14.41 7.47 -21.72
C GLY A 27 13.66 8.53 -20.92
N LEU A 28 12.54 8.15 -20.30
CA LEU A 28 11.78 9.06 -19.44
C LEU A 28 12.47 9.18 -18.07
N ALA A 29 12.65 10.41 -17.58
CA ALA A 29 13.26 10.68 -16.28
C ALA A 29 12.42 11.65 -15.44
N PRO A 30 12.44 11.54 -14.09
CA PRO A 30 11.79 12.50 -13.21
C PRO A 30 12.28 13.93 -13.47
N ALA A 31 11.35 14.88 -13.55
CA ALA A 31 11.65 16.29 -13.72
C ALA A 31 10.80 17.14 -12.76
N GLY A 32 11.42 18.16 -12.18
CA GLY A 32 10.74 19.17 -11.36
C GLY A 32 9.91 20.13 -12.20
N GLY A 33 9.20 21.03 -11.53
CA GLY A 33 8.41 22.08 -12.20
C GLY A 33 7.06 21.58 -12.73
N PHE A 34 6.56 20.46 -12.22
CA PHE A 34 5.23 19.96 -12.57
C PHE A 34 4.12 20.93 -12.15
N GLU A 35 4.34 21.71 -11.08
CA GLU A 35 3.43 22.77 -10.64
C GLU A 35 3.11 23.78 -11.76
N ALA A 36 4.13 24.29 -12.45
CA ALA A 36 3.94 25.27 -13.52
C ALA A 36 3.07 24.70 -14.65
N ARG A 37 3.32 23.43 -15.03
CA ARG A 37 2.52 22.71 -16.04
C ARG A 37 1.07 22.53 -15.60
N MET A 38 0.83 22.17 -14.33
CA MET A 38 -0.53 22.06 -13.79
C MET A 38 -1.26 23.42 -13.82
N ARG A 39 -0.59 24.51 -13.40
CA ARG A 39 -1.17 25.86 -13.42
C ARG A 39 -1.52 26.29 -14.85
N GLU A 40 -0.61 26.07 -15.79
CA GLU A 40 -0.83 26.38 -17.20
C GLU A 40 -2.01 25.58 -17.78
N HIS A 41 -2.05 24.26 -17.55
CA HIS A 41 -3.12 23.40 -18.03
C HIS A 41 -4.50 23.87 -17.52
N PHE A 42 -4.63 24.10 -16.22
CA PHE A 42 -5.89 24.54 -15.63
C PHE A 42 -6.31 25.95 -16.01
N ALA A 43 -5.37 26.85 -16.33
CA ALA A 43 -5.71 28.19 -16.83
C ALA A 43 -6.43 28.17 -18.18
N HIS A 44 -6.23 27.11 -18.98
CA HIS A 44 -6.82 26.95 -20.31
C HIS A 44 -8.05 26.02 -20.30
N MET A 45 -8.44 25.51 -19.14
CA MET A 45 -9.57 24.59 -18.97
C MET A 45 -10.81 25.36 -18.49
N ALA A 46 -11.90 25.31 -19.26
CA ALA A 46 -13.15 26.01 -18.91
C ALA A 46 -13.75 25.51 -17.59
N ASP A 47 -13.73 24.19 -17.37
CA ASP A 47 -14.24 23.52 -16.18
C ASP A 47 -13.10 23.06 -15.26
N ALA A 48 -12.12 23.93 -15.03
CA ALA A 48 -11.00 23.63 -14.14
C ALA A 48 -11.48 23.35 -12.70
N PRO A 49 -10.79 22.46 -11.95
CA PRO A 49 -11.03 22.27 -10.53
C PRO A 49 -10.97 23.59 -9.76
N ARG A 50 -11.95 23.82 -8.89
CA ARG A 50 -12.13 25.04 -8.09
C ARG A 50 -11.46 24.98 -6.72
N LEU A 51 -11.04 23.79 -6.30
CA LEU A 51 -10.33 23.58 -5.03
C LEU A 51 -9.00 24.36 -4.99
N GLN A 52 -8.67 24.91 -3.82
CA GLN A 52 -7.37 25.53 -3.62
C GLN A 52 -6.34 24.44 -3.37
N TRP A 53 -5.18 24.53 -4.02
CA TRP A 53 -4.11 23.57 -3.84
C TRP A 53 -2.74 24.24 -3.79
N THR A 54 -1.86 23.64 -3.00
CA THR A 54 -0.41 23.89 -3.03
C THR A 54 0.28 22.62 -3.53
N LEU A 55 1.42 22.77 -4.21
CA LEU A 55 2.23 21.62 -4.62
C LEU A 55 3.54 21.61 -3.84
N GLN A 56 3.88 20.44 -3.31
CA GLN A 56 5.17 20.16 -2.70
C GLN A 56 5.82 18.99 -3.42
N GLU A 57 7.06 19.17 -3.86
CA GLU A 57 7.87 18.08 -4.42
C GLU A 57 8.58 17.34 -3.29
N LEU A 58 8.58 16.00 -3.35
CA LEU A 58 9.50 15.21 -2.55
C LEU A 58 10.89 15.35 -3.16
N ASN A 59 11.90 15.56 -2.32
CA ASN A 59 13.28 15.74 -2.78
C ASN A 59 14.18 14.59 -2.29
N PRO A 60 14.75 13.77 -3.19
CA PRO A 60 14.57 13.80 -4.65
C PRO A 60 13.21 13.25 -5.10
N LEU A 61 12.81 13.60 -6.32
CA LEU A 61 11.70 12.92 -7.01
C LEU A 61 12.08 11.45 -7.24
N LEU A 62 11.10 10.56 -7.13
CA LEU A 62 11.30 9.13 -7.12
C LEU A 62 10.74 8.48 -8.39
N ASP A 63 11.53 7.58 -8.96
CA ASP A 63 11.00 6.49 -9.77
C ASP A 63 10.40 5.44 -8.83
N SER A 64 9.12 5.10 -9.03
CA SER A 64 8.40 4.12 -8.20
C SER A 64 9.04 2.73 -8.21
N ALA A 65 9.82 2.37 -9.24
CA ALA A 65 10.57 1.12 -9.27
C ALA A 65 11.67 1.05 -8.20
N ASN A 66 12.15 2.22 -7.73
CA ASN A 66 13.19 2.34 -6.71
C ASN A 66 12.64 2.65 -5.31
N MET A 67 11.32 2.60 -5.12
CA MET A 67 10.65 2.91 -3.86
C MET A 67 11.10 1.97 -2.72
N GLN A 68 11.32 2.53 -1.54
CA GLN A 68 11.71 1.84 -0.32
C GLN A 68 10.85 2.28 0.87
N GLN A 69 10.92 1.56 1.99
CA GLN A 69 10.15 1.89 3.20
C GLN A 69 10.42 3.31 3.72
N HIS A 70 11.66 3.81 3.64
CA HIS A 70 11.98 5.17 4.07
C HIS A 70 11.25 6.24 3.24
N ASN A 71 10.90 5.95 1.99
CA ASN A 71 10.09 6.86 1.17
C ASN A 71 8.65 6.89 1.66
N TRP A 72 8.08 5.74 2.06
CA TRP A 72 6.76 5.69 2.70
C TRP A 72 6.71 6.47 4.00
N LEU A 73 7.77 6.37 4.81
CA LEU A 73 7.89 7.16 6.04
C LEU A 73 8.00 8.66 5.76
N ALA A 74 8.81 9.07 4.77
CA ALA A 74 8.91 10.46 4.36
C ALA A 74 7.58 11.01 3.82
N MET A 75 6.83 10.22 3.05
CA MET A 75 5.47 10.58 2.61
C MET A 75 4.52 10.72 3.79
N ARG A 76 4.53 9.79 4.75
CA ARG A 76 3.73 9.90 5.97
C ARG A 76 4.06 11.18 6.73
N ASP A 77 5.34 11.50 6.90
CA ASP A 77 5.77 12.69 7.64
C ASP A 77 5.28 13.98 6.97
N ALA A 78 5.45 14.08 5.64
CA ALA A 78 4.97 15.22 4.86
C ALA A 78 3.43 15.37 4.92
N ILE A 79 2.69 14.25 4.83
CA ILE A 79 1.22 14.26 4.94
C ILE A 79 0.79 14.73 6.33
N VAL A 80 1.41 14.20 7.39
CA VAL A 80 1.05 14.56 8.77
C VAL A 80 1.38 16.02 9.06
N GLU A 81 2.53 16.52 8.59
CA GLU A 81 2.89 17.95 8.70
C GLU A 81 1.89 18.84 7.95
N ALA A 82 1.51 18.46 6.73
CA ALA A 82 0.57 19.22 5.91
C ALA A 82 -0.79 19.39 6.58
N VAL A 83 -1.27 18.34 7.26
CA VAL A 83 -2.57 18.31 7.93
C VAL A 83 -2.52 19.00 9.29
N GLU A 84 -1.58 18.62 10.15
CA GLU A 84 -1.55 19.09 11.55
C GLU A 84 -0.98 20.51 11.69
N VAL A 85 -0.05 20.91 10.82
CA VAL A 85 0.66 22.19 10.92
C VAL A 85 0.17 23.17 9.88
N ALA A 86 0.12 22.76 8.60
CA ALA A 86 -0.26 23.65 7.51
C ALA A 86 -1.78 23.74 7.29
N GLY A 87 -2.59 22.90 7.96
CA GLY A 87 -4.05 22.98 7.93
C GLY A 87 -4.68 22.56 6.60
N HIS A 88 -4.03 21.67 5.84
CA HIS A 88 -4.65 21.06 4.67
C HIS A 88 -5.74 20.09 5.10
N ASP A 89 -6.87 20.09 4.38
CA ASP A 89 -8.02 19.22 4.66
C ASP A 89 -8.15 18.06 3.66
N GLY A 90 -7.10 17.80 2.87
CA GLY A 90 -6.91 16.61 2.05
C GLY A 90 -5.51 16.57 1.41
N VAL A 91 -5.06 15.38 0.98
CA VAL A 91 -3.78 15.23 0.27
C VAL A 91 -3.92 14.39 -1.00
N LEU A 92 -3.51 14.94 -2.14
CA LEU A 92 -3.30 14.22 -3.39
C LEU A 92 -1.83 13.84 -3.52
N VAL A 93 -1.52 12.56 -3.62
CA VAL A 93 -0.16 12.07 -3.84
C VAL A 93 -0.01 11.68 -5.31
N LEU A 94 0.85 12.39 -6.03
CA LEU A 94 1.22 12.04 -7.41
C LEU A 94 2.39 11.06 -7.37
N HIS A 95 2.18 9.86 -7.89
CA HIS A 95 3.07 8.72 -7.71
C HIS A 95 3.27 7.93 -9.01
N GLY A 96 4.42 7.26 -9.15
CA GLY A 96 4.68 6.32 -10.26
C GLY A 96 3.89 5.02 -10.12
N THR A 97 3.51 4.39 -11.24
CA THR A 97 2.51 3.31 -11.21
C THR A 97 3.05 1.98 -10.70
N ASP A 98 4.34 1.68 -10.82
CA ASP A 98 4.88 0.34 -10.53
C ASP A 98 4.70 -0.11 -9.07
N SER A 99 4.85 0.82 -8.13
CA SER A 99 4.68 0.54 -6.69
C SER A 99 3.54 1.34 -6.06
N MET A 100 2.67 1.99 -6.85
CA MET A 100 1.57 2.82 -6.31
C MET A 100 0.65 2.04 -5.38
N ALA A 101 0.30 0.80 -5.73
CA ALA A 101 -0.55 -0.05 -4.89
C ALA A 101 0.13 -0.42 -3.56
N TYR A 102 1.45 -0.64 -3.57
CA TYR A 102 2.23 -0.86 -2.35
C TYR A 102 2.27 0.38 -1.46
N SER A 103 2.51 1.56 -2.05
CA SER A 103 2.50 2.83 -1.33
C SER A 103 1.13 3.15 -0.76
N ALA A 104 0.05 2.94 -1.52
CA ALA A 104 -1.33 3.15 -1.06
C ALA A 104 -1.65 2.24 0.14
N ALA A 105 -1.29 0.95 0.05
CA ALA A 105 -1.48 0.01 1.13
C ALA A 105 -0.65 0.37 2.37
N ALA A 106 0.65 0.67 2.22
CA ALA A 106 1.51 1.06 3.33
C ALA A 106 0.99 2.33 4.03
N LEU A 107 0.68 3.38 3.26
CA LEU A 107 0.15 4.63 3.80
C LEU A 107 -1.19 4.44 4.52
N SER A 108 -2.04 3.52 4.07
CA SER A 108 -3.30 3.21 4.76
C SER A 108 -3.07 2.79 6.22
N PHE A 109 -2.00 2.03 6.50
CA PHE A 109 -1.65 1.64 7.86
C PHE A 109 -0.80 2.67 8.60
N LEU A 110 0.08 3.39 7.90
CA LEU A 110 0.91 4.45 8.48
C LEU A 110 0.10 5.69 8.88
N LEU A 111 -1.08 5.89 8.28
CA LEU A 111 -1.97 7.02 8.50
C LEU A 111 -3.28 6.64 9.21
N LEU A 112 -3.31 5.52 9.95
CA LEU A 112 -4.50 5.10 10.69
C LEU A 112 -5.00 6.20 11.63
N GLY A 113 -6.26 6.59 11.46
CA GLY A 113 -6.92 7.63 12.25
C GLY A 113 -6.61 9.07 11.83
N LEU A 114 -5.90 9.29 10.71
CA LEU A 114 -5.76 10.62 10.13
C LEU A 114 -7.13 11.13 9.66
N PRO A 115 -7.61 12.30 10.10
CA PRO A 115 -8.99 12.76 9.86
C PRO A 115 -9.14 13.55 8.56
N VAL A 116 -8.46 13.11 7.50
CA VAL A 116 -8.59 13.68 6.14
C VAL A 116 -8.46 12.59 5.07
N PRO A 117 -9.03 12.80 3.87
CA PRO A 117 -8.79 11.94 2.73
C PRO A 117 -7.37 12.10 2.16
N VAL A 118 -6.78 10.97 1.77
CA VAL A 118 -5.50 10.90 1.05
C VAL A 118 -5.68 10.06 -0.21
N LEU A 119 -5.52 10.68 -1.37
CA LEU A 119 -5.75 10.03 -2.65
C LEU A 119 -4.45 9.89 -3.43
N LEU A 120 -4.09 8.68 -3.84
CA LEU A 120 -2.99 8.44 -4.77
C LEU A 120 -3.48 8.45 -6.21
N THR A 121 -2.72 9.06 -7.11
CA THR A 121 -2.92 8.92 -8.56
C THR A 121 -1.60 9.05 -9.32
N GLY A 122 -1.63 8.85 -10.63
CA GLY A 122 -0.49 8.96 -11.51
C GLY A 122 -0.92 8.77 -12.96
N SER A 123 -0.02 8.28 -13.81
CA SER A 123 -0.35 8.00 -15.21
C SER A 123 0.58 6.95 -15.81
N MET A 124 0.11 6.29 -16.85
CA MET A 124 0.93 5.37 -17.64
C MET A 124 1.82 6.14 -18.63
N LEU A 125 1.38 7.32 -19.10
CA LEU A 125 2.16 8.20 -19.98
C LEU A 125 2.46 9.55 -19.35
N PRO A 126 3.55 10.24 -19.73
CA PRO A 126 3.83 11.60 -19.25
C PRO A 126 2.74 12.59 -19.62
N ALA A 127 2.53 13.62 -18.81
CA ALA A 127 1.47 14.59 -19.06
C ALA A 127 1.64 15.39 -20.38
N GLY A 128 2.86 15.46 -20.91
CA GLY A 128 3.15 16.10 -22.20
C GLY A 128 2.99 15.18 -23.42
N ALA A 129 2.74 13.88 -23.22
CA ALA A 129 2.61 12.93 -24.32
C ALA A 129 1.23 13.01 -24.99
N THR A 130 1.17 12.72 -26.29
CA THR A 130 -0.09 12.56 -27.03
C THR A 130 -0.92 11.43 -26.41
N ASP A 131 -2.23 11.64 -26.28
CA ASP A 131 -3.19 10.67 -25.73
C ASP A 131 -2.87 10.19 -24.30
N SER A 132 -2.16 11.03 -23.53
CA SER A 132 -1.80 10.73 -22.15
C SER A 132 -3.02 10.67 -21.22
N ASP A 133 -3.02 9.67 -20.33
CA ASP A 133 -4.01 9.49 -19.26
C ASP A 133 -3.78 10.43 -18.06
N ALA A 134 -2.66 11.16 -18.02
CA ALA A 134 -2.27 12.04 -16.92
C ALA A 134 -3.32 13.08 -16.54
N TRP A 135 -3.81 13.85 -17.50
CA TRP A 135 -4.77 14.92 -17.21
C TRP A 135 -6.13 14.37 -16.81
N ALA A 136 -6.57 13.26 -17.41
CA ALA A 136 -7.81 12.59 -17.04
C ALA A 136 -7.76 12.02 -15.62
N ASN A 137 -6.66 11.37 -15.23
CA ASN A 137 -6.46 10.86 -13.89
C ASN A 137 -6.38 12.00 -12.86
N LEU A 138 -5.61 13.06 -13.16
CA LEU A 138 -5.46 14.22 -12.27
C LEU A 138 -6.79 14.95 -12.07
N CYS A 139 -7.51 15.27 -13.16
CA CYS A 139 -8.80 15.97 -13.05
C CYS A 139 -9.83 15.11 -12.31
N GLY A 140 -9.90 13.81 -12.62
CA GLY A 140 -10.80 12.91 -11.93
C GLY A 140 -10.50 12.78 -10.43
N ALA A 141 -9.22 12.73 -10.05
CA ALA A 141 -8.80 12.72 -8.65
C ALA A 141 -9.20 14.02 -7.91
N LEU A 142 -8.99 15.18 -8.54
CA LEU A 142 -9.40 16.48 -7.99
C LEU A 142 -10.92 16.58 -7.85
N GLN A 143 -11.69 16.05 -8.81
CA GLN A 143 -13.15 15.99 -8.72
C GLN A 143 -13.64 15.12 -7.55
N GLN A 144 -12.95 14.04 -7.19
CA GLN A 144 -13.30 13.25 -6.00
C GLN A 144 -13.19 14.09 -4.73
N PHE A 145 -12.14 14.92 -4.60
CA PHE A 145 -12.00 15.83 -3.46
C PHE A 145 -13.11 16.87 -3.39
N GLU A 146 -13.58 17.39 -4.53
CA GLU A 146 -14.67 18.36 -4.60
C GLU A 146 -16.04 17.75 -4.28
N SER A 147 -16.28 16.50 -4.69
CA SER A 147 -17.52 15.78 -4.41
C SER A 147 -17.59 15.26 -2.97
N GLY A 148 -16.44 15.07 -2.34
CA GLY A 148 -16.27 14.61 -0.98
C GLY A 148 -15.77 13.18 -0.92
N LEU A 149 -14.70 12.97 -0.16
CA LEU A 149 -14.09 11.67 0.06
C LEU A 149 -14.21 11.28 1.53
N GLU A 150 -14.16 9.97 1.79
CA GLU A 150 -14.00 9.45 3.14
C GLU A 150 -12.55 9.63 3.62
N ASP A 151 -12.37 9.82 4.91
CA ASP A 151 -11.04 9.84 5.51
C ASP A 151 -10.32 8.51 5.29
N GLY A 152 -8.99 8.58 5.16
CA GLY A 152 -8.16 7.41 4.87
C GLY A 152 -7.59 7.44 3.46
N VAL A 153 -6.95 6.35 3.07
CA VAL A 153 -6.14 6.29 1.85
C VAL A 153 -6.89 5.57 0.73
N GLN A 154 -7.03 6.23 -0.40
CA GLN A 154 -7.61 5.69 -1.63
C GLN A 154 -6.63 5.84 -2.81
N LEU A 155 -6.95 5.18 -3.92
CA LEU A 155 -6.23 5.27 -5.19
C LEU A 155 -7.25 5.57 -6.29
N TYR A 156 -7.01 6.61 -7.09
CA TYR A 156 -7.83 6.93 -8.27
C TYR A 156 -7.05 6.69 -9.55
N PHE A 157 -7.60 5.88 -10.46
CA PHE A 157 -6.98 5.60 -11.74
C PHE A 157 -8.03 5.19 -12.78
N HIS A 158 -7.94 5.75 -13.99
CA HIS A 158 -8.79 5.39 -15.13
C HIS A 158 -10.30 5.36 -14.79
N GLY A 159 -10.79 6.40 -14.10
CA GLY A 159 -12.20 6.53 -13.74
C GLY A 159 -12.64 5.70 -12.53
N GLN A 160 -11.73 4.97 -11.87
CA GLN A 160 -12.05 4.14 -10.71
C GLN A 160 -11.45 4.70 -9.44
N LEU A 161 -12.27 4.81 -8.39
CA LEU A 161 -11.83 5.05 -7.02
C LEU A 161 -11.73 3.72 -6.27
N LEU A 162 -10.52 3.39 -5.82
CA LEU A 162 -10.18 2.12 -5.17
C LEU A 162 -9.71 2.37 -3.74
N HIS A 163 -10.06 1.47 -2.82
CA HIS A 163 -9.51 1.50 -1.46
C HIS A 163 -8.01 1.17 -1.48
N GLY A 164 -7.17 1.91 -0.75
CA GLY A 164 -5.70 1.80 -0.80
C GLY A 164 -5.18 0.38 -0.54
N CYS A 165 -5.70 -0.31 0.48
CA CYS A 165 -5.36 -1.71 0.78
C CYS A 165 -6.02 -2.77 -0.11
N ARG A 166 -6.85 -2.40 -1.10
CA ARG A 166 -7.55 -3.38 -1.96
C ARG A 166 -7.08 -3.35 -3.41
N ALA A 167 -6.35 -2.30 -3.80
CA ALA A 167 -5.85 -2.12 -5.14
C ALA A 167 -4.59 -2.97 -5.42
N SER A 168 -4.49 -3.49 -6.63
CA SER A 168 -3.28 -4.10 -7.19
C SER A 168 -3.12 -3.65 -8.64
N LYS A 169 -1.86 -3.50 -9.10
CA LYS A 169 -1.57 -3.27 -10.53
C LYS A 169 -1.62 -4.61 -11.26
N LEU A 170 -2.61 -4.79 -12.14
CA LEU A 170 -2.85 -6.04 -12.86
C LEU A 170 -2.40 -5.99 -14.33
N ARG A 171 -2.15 -4.78 -14.87
CA ARG A 171 -1.72 -4.58 -16.26
C ARG A 171 -0.53 -3.63 -16.29
N SER A 172 0.49 -3.98 -17.07
CA SER A 172 1.72 -3.18 -17.22
C SER A 172 1.64 -2.14 -18.33
N GLU A 173 0.75 -2.32 -19.30
CA GLU A 173 0.69 -1.49 -20.52
C GLU A 173 -0.66 -0.78 -20.73
N ALA A 174 -1.74 -1.29 -20.15
CA ALA A 174 -3.07 -0.74 -20.33
C ALA A 174 -3.36 0.42 -19.36
N PHE A 175 -4.18 1.37 -19.79
CA PHE A 175 -4.59 2.51 -18.94
C PHE A 175 -5.45 2.09 -17.74
N ASP A 176 -6.24 1.02 -17.83
CA ASP A 176 -6.93 0.43 -16.70
C ASP A 176 -6.02 -0.51 -15.89
N ALA A 177 -4.86 0.02 -15.48
CA ALA A 177 -3.76 -0.73 -14.88
C ALA A 177 -4.10 -1.32 -13.50
N PHE A 178 -4.96 -0.64 -12.73
CA PHE A 178 -5.29 -1.00 -11.34
C PHE A 178 -6.71 -1.54 -11.22
N ALA A 179 -6.88 -2.52 -10.35
CA ALA A 179 -8.20 -3.00 -9.97
C ALA A 179 -8.22 -3.42 -8.49
N ALA A 180 -9.40 -3.42 -7.89
CA ALA A 180 -9.60 -4.09 -6.62
C ALA A 180 -9.69 -5.61 -6.84
N LEU A 181 -8.85 -6.38 -6.15
CA LEU A 181 -8.94 -7.85 -6.24
C LEU A 181 -10.20 -8.36 -5.53
N PRO A 182 -10.98 -9.29 -6.15
CA PRO A 182 -12.22 -9.83 -5.61
C PRO A 182 -11.98 -10.87 -4.49
N ARG A 183 -11.09 -10.55 -3.55
CA ARG A 183 -10.76 -11.40 -2.40
C ARG A 183 -11.91 -11.43 -1.40
N HIS A 184 -12.15 -12.61 -0.82
CA HIS A 184 -13.14 -12.80 0.23
C HIS A 184 -12.67 -12.13 1.53
N ARG A 185 -13.51 -11.26 2.11
CA ARG A 185 -13.18 -10.39 3.23
C ARG A 185 -14.30 -10.46 4.29
N ASP A 186 -14.04 -11.24 5.32
CA ASP A 186 -14.93 -11.53 6.46
C ASP A 186 -14.19 -11.38 7.80
N GLY A 187 -13.08 -10.63 7.80
CA GLY A 187 -12.28 -10.42 9.01
C GLY A 187 -13.03 -9.62 10.07
N GLU A 188 -12.68 -9.87 11.33
CA GLU A 188 -13.19 -9.08 12.46
C GLU A 188 -12.56 -7.69 12.46
N ARG A 189 -13.38 -6.63 12.49
CA ARG A 189 -12.91 -5.24 12.57
C ARG A 189 -12.49 -4.86 13.98
N ALA A 190 -11.31 -4.27 14.09
CA ALA A 190 -10.81 -3.72 15.34
C ALA A 190 -11.77 -2.64 15.86
N HIS A 191 -12.25 -2.80 17.09
CA HIS A 191 -13.15 -1.84 17.71
C HIS A 191 -12.46 -0.51 18.04
N VAL A 192 -11.20 -0.57 18.47
CA VAL A 192 -10.38 0.58 18.84
C VAL A 192 -8.98 0.35 18.32
N ILE A 193 -8.47 1.31 17.54
CA ILE A 193 -7.08 1.33 17.11
C ILE A 193 -6.24 1.94 18.23
N PRO A 194 -5.22 1.23 18.75
CA PRO A 194 -4.37 1.73 19.82
C PRO A 194 -3.47 2.88 19.32
N ALA A 195 -3.02 3.74 20.23
CA ALA A 195 -2.25 4.94 19.88
C ALA A 195 -0.92 4.61 19.17
N GLU A 196 -0.31 3.49 19.54
CA GLU A 196 0.89 2.90 18.95
C GLU A 196 0.69 2.55 17.46
N LEU A 197 -0.55 2.35 17.02
CA LEU A 197 -0.89 2.14 15.62
C LEU A 197 -1.39 3.39 14.91
N GLY A 198 -1.70 4.45 15.64
CA GLY A 198 -2.18 5.70 15.07
C GLY A 198 -1.13 6.45 14.24
N TYR A 199 -1.63 7.33 13.37
CA TYR A 199 -0.82 8.11 12.44
C TYR A 199 0.25 8.99 13.09
N LYS A 200 0.12 9.30 14.39
CA LYS A 200 1.09 10.13 15.15
C LYS A 200 2.27 9.33 15.67
N HIS A 201 2.13 8.02 15.87
CA HIS A 201 3.22 7.20 16.38
C HIS A 201 4.30 7.02 15.31
N PRO A 202 5.59 7.26 15.61
CA PRO A 202 6.67 7.03 14.67
C PRO A 202 6.71 5.57 14.19
N ARG A 203 7.33 5.36 13.02
CA ARG A 203 7.62 4.04 12.48
C ARG A 203 9.06 3.98 12.03
N GLN A 204 9.65 2.80 12.10
CA GLN A 204 10.98 2.52 11.57
C GLN A 204 10.91 1.48 10.44
N PRO A 205 11.87 1.49 9.51
CA PRO A 205 11.99 0.42 8.53
C PRO A 205 12.21 -0.94 9.21
N VAL A 206 11.68 -2.00 8.59
CA VAL A 206 11.78 -3.38 9.07
C VAL A 206 12.26 -4.31 7.97
N ASN A 207 13.04 -5.33 8.34
CA ASN A 207 13.52 -6.33 7.41
C ASN A 207 12.43 -7.39 7.17
N LEU A 208 11.83 -7.37 5.99
CA LEU A 208 10.76 -8.30 5.61
C LEU A 208 11.17 -9.12 4.40
N ALA A 209 10.62 -10.33 4.31
CA ALA A 209 10.72 -11.16 3.13
C ALA A 209 9.36 -11.69 2.69
N ILE A 210 9.18 -11.84 1.37
CA ILE A 210 8.03 -12.49 0.76
C ILE A 210 8.53 -13.71 0.01
N VAL A 211 7.90 -14.87 0.24
CA VAL A 211 8.26 -16.12 -0.44
C VAL A 211 7.00 -16.76 -1.03
N PRO A 212 6.87 -16.82 -2.36
CA PRO A 212 5.85 -17.64 -2.97
C PRO A 212 6.19 -19.12 -2.76
N VAL A 213 5.19 -19.88 -2.31
CA VAL A 213 5.31 -21.33 -2.22
C VAL A 213 5.24 -21.91 -3.63
N PHE A 214 6.18 -22.81 -3.97
CA PHE A 214 6.17 -23.55 -5.24
C PHE A 214 6.61 -25.01 -5.01
N PRO A 215 6.30 -25.94 -5.94
CA PRO A 215 6.70 -27.33 -5.79
C PRO A 215 8.23 -27.44 -5.72
N GLY A 216 8.76 -27.90 -4.59
CA GLY A 216 10.21 -27.98 -4.35
C GLY A 216 10.81 -26.81 -3.58
N LEU A 217 10.02 -25.93 -2.97
CA LEU A 217 10.52 -24.98 -1.97
C LEU A 217 11.35 -25.70 -0.90
N GLN A 218 12.62 -25.32 -0.75
CA GLN A 218 13.57 -26.01 0.13
C GLN A 218 13.68 -25.32 1.49
N ALA A 219 13.64 -26.11 2.57
CA ALA A 219 13.83 -25.61 3.93
C ALA A 219 15.15 -24.85 4.12
N ALA A 220 16.24 -25.27 3.46
CA ALA A 220 17.54 -24.62 3.56
C ALA A 220 17.55 -23.19 2.99
N HIS A 221 16.84 -22.94 1.89
CA HIS A 221 16.70 -21.59 1.33
C HIS A 221 15.91 -20.68 2.26
N LEU A 222 14.82 -21.22 2.82
CA LEU A 222 14.00 -20.47 3.77
C LEU A 222 14.77 -20.14 5.05
N GLN A 223 15.55 -21.10 5.55
CA GLN A 223 16.42 -20.92 6.71
C GLN A 223 17.46 -19.83 6.46
N ALA A 224 18.17 -19.88 5.32
CA ALA A 224 19.15 -18.86 4.95
C ALA A 224 18.54 -17.45 4.84
N LEU A 225 17.33 -17.35 4.29
CA LEU A 225 16.59 -16.10 4.23
C LEU A 225 16.24 -15.57 5.62
N ILE A 226 15.74 -16.43 6.51
CA ILE A 226 15.43 -16.04 7.90
C ILE A 226 16.70 -15.60 8.64
N ASP A 227 17.82 -16.30 8.44
CA ASP A 227 19.10 -16.00 9.08
C ASP A 227 19.73 -14.68 8.60
N SER A 228 19.22 -14.09 7.51
CA SER A 228 19.60 -12.73 7.08
C SER A 228 19.07 -11.62 8.00
N GLY A 229 18.37 -11.97 9.09
CA GLY A 229 17.82 -11.04 10.07
C GLY A 229 16.40 -10.57 9.73
N VAL A 230 15.63 -11.39 9.01
CA VAL A 230 14.22 -11.11 8.69
C VAL A 230 13.42 -11.02 9.99
N GLN A 231 12.67 -9.93 10.15
CA GLN A 231 11.76 -9.69 11.27
C GLN A 231 10.34 -10.19 10.95
N GLY A 232 9.98 -10.26 9.68
CA GLY A 232 8.70 -10.79 9.24
C GLY A 232 8.77 -11.50 7.88
N LEU A 233 8.17 -12.68 7.80
CA LEU A 233 8.09 -13.51 6.60
C LEU A 233 6.62 -13.64 6.16
N LEU A 234 6.34 -13.21 4.94
CA LEU A 234 5.06 -13.42 4.28
C LEU A 234 5.16 -14.58 3.29
N LEU A 235 4.45 -15.67 3.54
CA LEU A 235 4.31 -16.76 2.58
C LEU A 235 3.11 -16.50 1.65
N GLU A 236 3.34 -16.56 0.35
CA GLU A 236 2.24 -16.66 -0.62
C GLU A 236 1.94 -18.14 -0.84
N CYS A 237 0.95 -18.66 -0.11
CA CYS A 237 0.49 -20.04 -0.15
C CYS A 237 -0.42 -20.31 -1.36
N TYR A 238 -0.64 -21.58 -1.67
CA TYR A 238 -1.61 -21.97 -2.69
C TYR A 238 -3.04 -21.83 -2.20
N GLY A 239 -3.97 -21.56 -3.13
CA GLY A 239 -5.41 -21.71 -2.91
C GLY A 239 -5.89 -21.07 -1.61
N SER A 240 -6.47 -21.87 -0.71
CA SER A 240 -7.00 -21.44 0.59
C SER A 240 -5.96 -21.33 1.71
N GLY A 241 -4.65 -21.35 1.40
CA GLY A 241 -3.57 -21.33 2.39
C GLY A 241 -2.81 -22.64 2.56
N THR A 242 -2.79 -23.51 1.54
CA THR A 242 -2.03 -24.76 1.58
C THR A 242 -0.58 -24.56 1.12
N GLY A 243 0.31 -25.44 1.56
CA GLY A 243 1.73 -25.44 1.22
C GLY A 243 2.36 -26.81 1.52
N PRO A 244 3.69 -26.97 1.43
CA PRO A 244 4.40 -28.24 1.66
C PRO A 244 4.41 -28.64 3.15
N SER A 245 3.23 -28.86 3.72
CA SER A 245 3.00 -29.15 5.14
C SER A 245 3.36 -30.59 5.57
N ASP A 246 3.77 -31.43 4.62
CA ASP A 246 4.37 -32.75 4.89
C ASP A 246 5.90 -32.67 5.03
N ASP A 247 6.51 -31.53 4.68
CA ASP A 247 7.94 -31.29 4.87
C ASP A 247 8.22 -30.84 6.31
N GLN A 248 8.63 -31.81 7.14
CA GLN A 248 8.93 -31.57 8.54
C GLN A 248 10.11 -30.61 8.74
N ALA A 249 11.08 -30.57 7.81
CA ALA A 249 12.21 -29.65 7.92
C ALA A 249 11.74 -28.20 7.71
N LEU A 250 10.87 -27.96 6.73
CA LEU A 250 10.28 -26.65 6.47
C LEU A 250 9.43 -26.16 7.64
N LEU A 251 8.57 -27.03 8.20
CA LEU A 251 7.79 -26.69 9.40
C LEU A 251 8.68 -26.37 10.61
N SER A 252 9.80 -27.09 10.76
CA SER A 252 10.75 -26.85 11.85
C SER A 252 11.47 -25.51 11.70
N VAL A 253 11.85 -25.12 10.48
CA VAL A 253 12.43 -23.81 10.18
C VAL A 253 11.47 -22.68 10.54
N LEU A 254 10.20 -22.80 10.13
CA LEU A 254 9.15 -21.82 10.45
C LEU A 254 8.93 -21.72 11.96
N SER A 255 8.71 -22.86 12.64
CA SER A 255 8.49 -22.87 14.09
C SER A 255 9.68 -22.27 14.85
N ALA A 256 10.91 -22.57 14.44
CA ALA A 256 12.10 -22.02 15.07
C ALA A 256 12.23 -20.49 14.82
N ALA A 257 11.86 -20.01 13.63
CA ALA A 257 11.84 -18.58 13.34
C ALA A 257 10.82 -17.85 14.22
N ARG A 258 9.61 -18.39 14.36
CA ARG A 258 8.57 -17.81 15.21
C ARG A 258 9.01 -17.72 16.68
N GLN A 259 9.66 -18.78 17.19
CA GLN A 259 10.21 -18.79 18.56
C GLN A 259 11.32 -17.75 18.76
N ARG A 260 12.03 -17.36 17.70
CA ARG A 260 13.02 -16.27 17.71
C ARG A 260 12.40 -14.87 17.54
N GLY A 261 11.07 -14.76 17.46
CA GLY A 261 10.37 -13.48 17.31
C GLY A 261 10.13 -13.02 15.88
N VAL A 262 10.30 -13.89 14.88
CA VAL A 262 9.95 -13.58 13.49
C VAL A 262 8.44 -13.72 13.30
N MET A 263 7.78 -12.66 12.83
CA MET A 263 6.37 -12.70 12.48
C MET A 263 6.15 -13.52 11.21
N LEU A 264 5.26 -14.51 11.25
CA LEU A 264 4.99 -15.37 10.09
C LEU A 264 3.55 -15.18 9.62
N ALA A 265 3.35 -14.72 8.39
CA ALA A 265 2.02 -14.51 7.81
C ALA A 265 1.82 -15.31 6.53
N ALA A 266 0.57 -15.62 6.21
CA ALA A 266 0.20 -16.29 4.96
C ALA A 266 -0.87 -15.51 4.20
N ILE A 267 -0.65 -15.31 2.90
CA ILE A 267 -1.67 -14.90 1.93
C ILE A 267 -1.76 -15.92 0.81
N SER A 268 -2.78 -15.82 -0.03
CA SER A 268 -2.96 -16.70 -1.18
C SER A 268 -2.36 -16.08 -2.44
N GLN A 269 -1.70 -16.89 -3.26
CA GLN A 269 -1.23 -16.51 -4.60
C GLN A 269 -2.37 -16.22 -5.57
N CYS A 270 -3.54 -16.85 -5.38
CA CYS A 270 -4.67 -16.75 -6.30
C CYS A 270 -5.25 -15.33 -6.29
N PRO A 271 -5.57 -14.67 -7.42
CA PRO A 271 -6.15 -13.32 -7.41
C PRO A 271 -7.48 -13.18 -6.65
N GLU A 272 -8.20 -14.29 -6.49
CA GLU A 272 -9.48 -14.41 -5.78
C GLU A 272 -9.35 -15.39 -4.59
N GLY A 273 -10.24 -15.26 -3.60
CA GLY A 273 -10.31 -16.12 -2.41
C GLY A 273 -9.63 -15.52 -1.18
N SER A 274 -9.42 -16.36 -0.16
CA SER A 274 -8.79 -15.99 1.12
C SER A 274 -8.00 -17.17 1.71
N VAL A 275 -7.08 -16.87 2.63
CA VAL A 275 -6.44 -17.90 3.47
C VAL A 275 -7.34 -18.24 4.65
N VAL A 276 -7.75 -19.51 4.75
CA VAL A 276 -8.57 -20.04 5.84
C VAL A 276 -7.93 -21.34 6.31
N PHE A 277 -7.15 -21.27 7.39
CA PHE A 277 -6.38 -22.42 7.85
C PHE A 277 -7.25 -23.56 8.38
N ASP A 278 -8.47 -23.28 8.85
CA ASP A 278 -9.33 -24.25 9.53
C ASP A 278 -10.09 -25.17 8.56
N THR A 279 -9.94 -24.96 7.25
CA THR A 279 -10.65 -25.75 6.20
C THR A 279 -9.93 -27.05 5.82
N TYR A 280 -8.60 -27.14 5.99
CA TYR A 280 -7.80 -28.31 5.57
C TYR A 280 -6.72 -28.68 6.60
N ALA A 281 -6.48 -29.99 6.78
CA ALA A 281 -5.44 -30.50 7.70
C ALA A 281 -4.02 -29.96 7.41
N ALA A 282 -3.70 -29.67 6.15
CA ALA A 282 -2.44 -29.02 5.74
C ALA A 282 -2.32 -27.57 6.25
N GLY A 283 -3.41 -26.80 6.19
CA GLY A 283 -3.47 -25.44 6.74
C GLY A 283 -3.26 -25.43 8.25
N ASN A 284 -3.79 -26.43 8.96
CA ASN A 284 -3.59 -26.59 10.40
C ASN A 284 -2.13 -26.78 10.81
N ARG A 285 -1.29 -27.42 9.97
CA ARG A 285 0.14 -27.60 10.29
C ARG A 285 0.95 -26.33 10.07
N LEU A 286 0.67 -25.56 9.02
CA LEU A 286 1.29 -24.26 8.81
C LEU A 286 0.88 -23.28 9.92
N ARG A 287 -0.41 -23.25 10.29
CA ARG A 287 -0.88 -22.51 11.48
C ARG A 287 -0.14 -22.97 12.74
N GLY A 288 0.01 -24.28 12.93
CA GLY A 288 0.74 -24.87 14.06
C GLY A 288 2.24 -24.52 14.09
N ALA A 289 2.84 -24.20 12.94
CA ALA A 289 4.21 -23.69 12.86
C ALA A 289 4.32 -22.17 13.17
N GLY A 290 3.20 -21.50 13.45
CA GLY A 290 3.15 -20.10 13.86
C GLY A 290 2.65 -19.12 12.80
N LEU A 291 2.08 -19.59 11.68
CA LEU A 291 1.57 -18.68 10.66
C LEU A 291 0.21 -18.07 11.05
N VAL A 292 0.11 -16.74 10.92
CA VAL A 292 -1.17 -16.00 10.97
C VAL A 292 -1.78 -15.84 9.58
N SER A 293 -3.09 -16.03 9.47
CA SER A 293 -3.81 -15.86 8.19
C SER A 293 -3.96 -14.38 7.84
N GLY A 294 -3.59 -14.03 6.61
CA GLY A 294 -3.87 -12.74 5.97
C GLY A 294 -5.29 -12.60 5.43
N GLY A 295 -6.14 -13.63 5.53
CA GLY A 295 -7.49 -13.61 5.00
C GLY A 295 -7.51 -13.26 3.51
N GLY A 296 -8.34 -12.28 3.13
CA GLY A 296 -8.43 -11.73 1.78
C GLY A 296 -7.51 -10.54 1.49
N MET A 297 -6.47 -10.30 2.29
CA MET A 297 -5.50 -9.23 1.98
C MET A 297 -4.77 -9.50 0.67
N THR A 298 -4.46 -8.43 -0.06
CA THR A 298 -3.52 -8.48 -1.17
C THR A 298 -2.08 -8.57 -0.66
N ARG A 299 -1.12 -8.80 -1.55
CA ARG A 299 0.32 -8.77 -1.20
C ARG A 299 0.74 -7.41 -0.70
N GLU A 300 0.26 -6.36 -1.35
CA GLU A 300 0.51 -4.96 -1.01
C GLU A 300 -0.01 -4.65 0.40
N ALA A 301 -1.24 -5.06 0.72
CA ALA A 301 -1.85 -4.88 2.03
C ALA A 301 -1.11 -5.65 3.12
N ALA A 302 -0.84 -6.94 2.92
CA ALA A 302 -0.15 -7.74 3.92
C ALA A 302 1.26 -7.20 4.21
N LEU A 303 2.02 -6.82 3.18
CA LEU A 303 3.34 -6.23 3.34
C LEU A 303 3.28 -4.88 4.06
N GLY A 304 2.41 -3.96 3.61
CA GLY A 304 2.23 -2.65 4.22
C GLY A 304 1.83 -2.76 5.70
N LYS A 305 0.97 -3.73 6.03
CA LYS A 305 0.55 -3.99 7.41
C LYS A 305 1.69 -4.52 8.27
N MET A 306 2.47 -5.47 7.78
CA MET A 306 3.65 -5.96 8.50
C MET A 306 4.68 -4.85 8.75
N VAL A 307 4.90 -3.96 7.78
CA VAL A 307 5.75 -2.78 7.96
C VAL A 307 5.22 -1.88 9.06
N ALA A 308 3.91 -1.56 9.05
CA ALA A 308 3.32 -0.69 10.05
C ALA A 308 3.32 -1.30 11.46
N LEU A 309 3.06 -2.60 11.60
CA LEU A 309 3.00 -3.26 12.90
C LEU A 309 4.39 -3.45 13.53
N LEU A 310 5.32 -4.04 12.78
CA LEU A 310 6.68 -4.27 13.28
C LEU A 310 7.46 -2.95 13.38
N GLY A 311 7.22 -2.02 12.47
CA GLY A 311 7.81 -0.68 12.49
C GLY A 311 7.33 0.16 13.67
N ALA A 312 6.19 -0.17 14.30
CA ALA A 312 5.74 0.46 15.54
C ALA A 312 6.51 -0.02 16.78
N GLY A 313 7.35 -1.06 16.64
CA GLY A 313 8.08 -1.69 17.73
C GLY A 313 7.26 -2.72 18.52
N LEU A 314 6.17 -3.23 17.96
CA LEU A 314 5.37 -4.28 18.59
C LEU A 314 6.16 -5.60 18.65
N ASP A 315 5.97 -6.36 19.74
CA ASP A 315 6.40 -7.75 19.77
C ASP A 315 5.57 -8.61 18.81
N VAL A 316 6.09 -9.80 18.49
CA VAL A 316 5.50 -10.69 17.49
C VAL A 316 4.09 -11.16 17.85
N ASP A 317 3.81 -11.39 19.13
CA ASP A 317 2.50 -11.88 19.59
C ASP A 317 1.45 -10.78 19.38
N THR A 318 1.78 -9.55 19.77
CA THR A 318 0.93 -8.36 19.61
C THR A 318 0.77 -8.00 18.13
N ALA A 319 1.83 -8.07 17.33
CA ALA A 319 1.77 -7.82 15.90
C ALA A 319 0.85 -8.83 15.19
N GLU A 320 0.92 -10.12 15.53
CA GLU A 320 0.05 -11.14 14.93
C GLU A 320 -1.43 -10.95 15.29
N GLN A 321 -1.72 -10.53 16.52
CA GLN A 321 -3.09 -10.19 16.94
C GLN A 321 -3.67 -9.08 16.07
N TRP A 322 -2.94 -7.97 15.88
CA TRP A 322 -3.41 -6.87 15.04
C TRP A 322 -3.41 -7.20 13.54
N PHE A 323 -2.51 -8.08 13.09
CA PHE A 323 -2.50 -8.54 11.71
C PHE A 323 -3.78 -9.32 11.34
N ALA A 324 -4.33 -10.08 12.30
CA ALA A 324 -5.53 -10.87 12.12
C ALA A 324 -6.84 -10.06 12.11
N LEU A 325 -6.84 -8.82 12.63
CA LEU A 325 -8.00 -7.92 12.67
C LEU A 325 -8.05 -7.00 11.45
N ASP A 326 -9.23 -6.59 11.00
CA ASP A 326 -9.40 -5.51 10.02
C ASP A 326 -9.15 -4.15 10.69
N LEU A 327 -8.16 -3.41 10.21
CA LEU A 327 -7.77 -2.11 10.79
C LEU A 327 -8.34 -0.92 10.01
N CYS A 328 -8.43 -1.06 8.69
CA CYS A 328 -8.86 0.02 7.79
C CYS A 328 -9.79 -0.45 6.67
N GLY A 329 -10.21 -1.72 6.63
CA GLY A 329 -10.99 -2.28 5.53
C GLY A 329 -10.16 -3.18 4.62
N GLU A 330 -8.94 -3.57 4.98
CA GLU A 330 -8.13 -4.50 4.20
C GLU A 330 -8.63 -5.96 4.27
N ARG A 331 -9.41 -6.31 5.31
CA ARG A 331 -9.95 -7.65 5.60
C ARG A 331 -11.47 -7.73 5.73
N ALA A 332 -12.18 -6.61 5.90
CA ALA A 332 -13.65 -6.52 5.99
C ALA A 332 -14.21 -5.44 5.06
#